data_AF-A0A154IS26-F1
#
_entry.id   AF-A0A154IS26-F1
#
_cell.length_a   1.000
_cell.length_b   1.000
_cell.length_c   1.000
_cell.angle_alpha   90.00
_cell.angle_beta   90.00
_cell.angle_gamma   90.00
#
_symmetry.space_group_name_H-M   'P 1'
#
loop_
_entity.id
_entity.type
_entity.pdbx_description
1 polymer ?
#
loop_
_entity_poly.entity_id
_entity_poly.type
_entity_poly.pdbx_seq_one_letter_code
_entity_poly.pdbx_strand_id
1 'polypeptide(L)'
;MQSSTVQMLIAARRIADYATELGAEFENVEVRPAYEHMGALLADSVLQAGLNYNSVVFPRITAILRLFPELDRVSTLTEMVLRGETSSFLNWKHAEKVGRFDALVSFMSAASVEDVVDLRASLRDGAFVEAIREVRGVGPKTVDYMACLVGLDSVAVDRHVRTFAKRVGVMEEDYDFLRSVFCYAADLLSVSRREFDAWVWRREASISAPQLSFAF
;
A
#
# COMPACT_ATOMS: atom_id res chain seq x y z
N MET A 1 -13.23 -0.55 32.58
CA MET A 1 -12.70 -0.80 31.23
C MET A 1 -12.03 0.49 30.77
N GLN A 2 -10.76 0.44 30.34
CA GLN A 2 -10.13 1.61 29.72
C GLN A 2 -10.86 1.90 28.39
N SER A 3 -11.04 3.18 28.04
CA SER A 3 -11.60 3.58 26.75
C SER A 3 -10.74 3.02 25.60
N SER A 4 -11.35 2.62 24.50
CA SER A 4 -10.66 2.11 23.30
C SER A 4 -9.58 3.07 22.81
N THR A 5 -9.81 4.39 22.92
CA THR A 5 -8.84 5.43 22.58
C THR A 5 -7.60 5.39 23.48
N VAL A 6 -7.76 5.17 24.78
CA VAL A 6 -6.63 5.08 25.72
C VAL A 6 -5.78 3.86 25.39
N GLN A 7 -6.41 2.74 25.05
CA GLN A 7 -5.69 1.53 24.62
C GLN A 7 -4.91 1.75 23.32
N MET A 8 -5.50 2.46 22.33
CA MET A 8 -4.80 2.83 21.11
C MET A 8 -3.58 3.70 21.38
N LEU A 9 -3.70 4.72 22.24
CA LEU A 9 -2.58 5.62 22.55
C LEU A 9 -1.45 4.90 23.33
N ILE A 10 -1.79 3.98 24.23
CA ILE A 10 -0.79 3.15 24.92
C ILE A 10 -0.05 2.25 23.91
N ALA A 11 -0.79 1.61 22.99
CA ALA A 11 -0.20 0.79 21.94
C ALA A 11 0.70 1.61 21.00
N ALA A 12 0.23 2.77 20.57
CA ALA A 12 0.99 3.70 19.74
C ALA A 12 2.28 4.15 20.41
N ARG A 13 2.22 4.49 21.71
CA ARG A 13 3.41 4.86 22.48
C ARG A 13 4.43 3.73 22.55
N ARG A 14 3.99 2.49 22.79
CA ARG A 14 4.88 1.31 22.79
C ARG A 14 5.55 1.10 21.44
N ILE A 15 4.81 1.27 20.34
CA ILE A 15 5.36 1.18 18.99
C ILE A 15 6.40 2.27 18.75
N ALA A 16 6.10 3.52 19.13
CA ALA A 16 7.01 4.64 18.98
C ALA A 16 8.30 4.45 19.81
N ASP A 17 8.16 4.13 21.09
CA ASP A 17 9.31 3.89 21.99
C ASP A 17 10.17 2.73 21.45
N TYR A 18 9.56 1.63 21.00
CA TYR A 18 10.31 0.52 20.42
C TYR A 18 11.00 0.90 19.11
N ALA A 19 10.37 1.70 18.24
CA ALA A 19 11.03 2.21 17.04
C ALA A 19 12.26 3.04 17.40
N THR A 20 12.17 3.91 18.41
CA THR A 20 13.31 4.69 18.92
C THR A 20 14.42 3.79 19.49
N GLU A 21 14.08 2.79 20.30
CA GLU A 21 15.04 1.82 20.85
C GLU A 21 15.81 1.07 19.77
N LEU A 22 15.17 0.84 18.62
CA LEU A 22 15.75 0.18 17.47
C LEU A 22 16.60 1.10 16.59
N GLY A 23 16.81 2.36 16.99
CA GLY A 23 17.59 3.35 16.26
C GLY A 23 16.87 3.83 15.01
N ALA A 24 15.56 4.05 15.07
CA ALA A 24 14.83 4.61 13.94
C ALA A 24 15.33 6.03 13.62
N GLU A 25 16.18 6.13 12.61
CA GLU A 25 16.56 7.38 11.97
C GLU A 25 15.68 7.58 10.73
N PHE A 26 14.87 8.64 10.77
CA PHE A 26 13.92 8.94 9.69
C PHE A 26 14.49 9.91 8.64
N GLU A 27 15.67 10.48 8.90
CA GLU A 27 16.43 11.24 7.92
C GLU A 27 16.85 10.30 6.78
N ASN A 28 16.38 10.59 5.56
CA ASN A 28 16.63 9.80 4.34
C ASN A 28 15.94 8.43 4.28
N VAL A 29 14.81 8.26 4.96
CA VAL A 29 13.95 7.11 4.73
C VAL A 29 13.43 7.16 3.29
N GLU A 30 13.91 6.25 2.43
CA GLU A 30 13.30 6.05 1.11
C GLU A 30 11.83 5.67 1.29
N VAL A 31 10.96 6.62 0.98
CA VAL A 31 9.52 6.43 0.89
C VAL A 31 9.20 5.98 -0.53
N ARG A 32 8.18 5.12 -0.66
CA ARG A 32 7.71 4.76 -1.99
C ARG A 32 7.32 6.02 -2.78
N PRO A 33 7.77 6.17 -4.04
CA PRO A 33 7.37 7.30 -4.86
C PRO A 33 5.85 7.32 -5.04
N ALA A 34 5.29 8.51 -5.08
CA ALA A 34 3.95 8.68 -5.62
C ALA A 34 4.01 8.50 -7.14
N TYR A 35 3.00 7.86 -7.72
CA TYR A 35 2.92 7.71 -9.17
C TYR A 35 2.21 8.90 -9.78
N GLU A 36 2.61 9.28 -10.98
CA GLU A 36 1.82 10.17 -11.86
C GLU A 36 1.08 9.36 -12.94
N HIS A 37 1.46 8.10 -13.13
CA HIS A 37 0.93 7.22 -14.18
C HIS A 37 -0.14 6.28 -13.62
N MET A 38 -1.41 6.45 -14.03
CA MET A 38 -2.55 5.70 -13.49
C MET A 38 -2.43 4.18 -13.71
N GLY A 39 -2.00 3.74 -14.89
CA GLY A 39 -1.82 2.31 -15.19
C GLY A 39 -0.84 1.60 -14.26
N ALA A 40 0.33 2.21 -14.02
CA ALA A 40 1.32 1.73 -13.06
C ALA A 40 0.78 1.70 -11.63
N LEU A 41 0.06 2.74 -11.21
CA LEU A 41 -0.55 2.81 -9.88
C LEU A 41 -1.55 1.67 -9.64
N LEU A 42 -2.50 1.49 -10.57
CA LEU A 42 -3.50 0.43 -10.45
C LEU A 42 -2.83 -0.95 -10.51
N ALA A 43 -1.84 -1.14 -11.39
CA ALA A 43 -1.10 -2.39 -11.49
C ALA A 43 -0.37 -2.72 -10.17
N ASP A 44 0.32 -1.75 -9.56
CA ASP A 44 1.02 -1.94 -8.29
C ASP A 44 0.02 -2.34 -7.18
N SER A 45 -1.10 -1.60 -7.08
CA SER A 45 -2.15 -1.88 -6.08
C SER A 45 -2.73 -3.30 -6.17
N VAL A 46 -2.82 -3.86 -7.37
CA VAL A 46 -3.31 -5.22 -7.63
C VAL A 46 -2.21 -6.27 -7.39
N LEU A 47 -0.99 -5.98 -7.86
CA LEU A 47 0.10 -6.94 -7.85
C LEU A 47 0.71 -7.12 -6.45
N GLN A 48 0.77 -6.07 -5.62
CA GLN A 48 1.39 -6.12 -4.28
C GLN A 48 0.89 -7.28 -3.40
N ALA A 49 -0.41 -7.61 -3.49
CA ALA A 49 -1.02 -8.56 -2.57
C ALA A 49 -0.48 -9.97 -2.81
N GLY A 50 0.22 -10.52 -1.81
CA GLY A 50 0.73 -11.90 -1.84
C GLY A 50 1.98 -12.12 -2.69
N LEU A 51 2.59 -11.06 -3.23
CA LEU A 51 3.81 -11.17 -4.05
C LEU A 51 5.01 -10.53 -3.36
N ASN A 52 6.21 -10.97 -3.75
CA ASN A 52 7.44 -10.26 -3.35
C ASN A 52 7.54 -8.97 -4.15
N TYR A 53 7.58 -7.83 -3.46
CA TYR A 53 7.60 -6.54 -4.12
C TYR A 53 8.84 -6.38 -5.00
N ASN A 54 10.04 -6.63 -4.48
CA ASN A 54 11.31 -6.39 -5.17
C ASN A 54 11.52 -7.31 -6.37
N SER A 55 11.19 -8.60 -6.26
CA SER A 55 11.48 -9.58 -7.32
C SER A 55 10.33 -9.78 -8.31
N VAL A 56 9.10 -9.39 -7.98
CA VAL A 56 7.93 -9.64 -8.82
C VAL A 56 7.21 -8.37 -9.25
N VAL A 57 6.87 -7.50 -8.29
CA VAL A 57 6.03 -6.32 -8.53
C VAL A 57 6.85 -5.21 -9.19
N PHE A 58 7.94 -4.78 -8.55
CA PHE A 58 8.77 -3.68 -9.02
C PHE A 58 9.26 -3.83 -10.47
N PRO A 59 9.77 -4.99 -10.92
CA PRO A 59 10.16 -5.18 -12.33
C PRO A 59 8.99 -4.99 -13.31
N ARG A 60 7.76 -5.34 -12.90
CA ARG A 60 6.56 -5.16 -13.74
C ARG A 60 6.13 -3.71 -13.81
N ILE A 61 6.16 -3.01 -12.69
CA ILE A 61 5.81 -1.59 -12.68
C ILE A 61 6.81 -0.78 -13.50
N THR A 62 8.11 -1.06 -13.35
CA THR A 62 9.14 -0.45 -14.20
C THR A 62 8.96 -0.78 -15.68
N ALA A 63 8.54 -2.01 -16.01
CA ALA A 63 8.24 -2.38 -17.39
C ALA A 63 7.02 -1.61 -17.92
N ILE A 64 5.96 -1.45 -17.12
CA ILE A 64 4.77 -0.68 -17.49
C ILE A 64 5.14 0.77 -17.83
N LEU A 65 5.83 1.44 -16.92
CA LEU A 65 6.26 2.84 -17.10
C LEU A 65 7.11 3.04 -18.35
N ARG A 66 7.89 2.03 -18.75
CA ARG A 66 8.76 2.10 -19.93
C ARG A 66 8.05 1.73 -21.23
N LEU A 67 7.21 0.70 -21.20
CA LEU A 67 6.64 0.08 -22.42
C LEU A 67 5.28 0.65 -22.79
N PHE A 68 4.56 1.23 -21.84
CA PHE A 68 3.20 1.75 -22.02
C PHE A 68 3.03 3.16 -21.44
N PRO A 69 3.91 4.13 -21.76
CA PRO A 69 3.84 5.48 -21.19
C PRO A 69 2.51 6.21 -21.48
N GLU A 70 1.76 5.77 -22.49
CA GLU A 70 0.45 6.29 -22.89
C GLU A 70 -0.74 5.72 -22.09
N LEU A 71 -0.54 4.66 -21.31
CA LEU A 71 -1.58 4.04 -20.48
C LEU A 71 -1.66 4.68 -19.09
N ASP A 72 -1.48 6.00 -19.05
CA ASP A 72 -1.40 6.83 -17.85
C ASP A 72 -2.76 7.39 -17.38
N ARG A 73 -3.85 7.07 -18.09
CA ARG A 73 -5.23 7.53 -17.84
C ARG A 73 -6.24 6.40 -17.83
N VAL A 74 -7.37 6.58 -17.14
CA VAL A 74 -8.44 5.57 -17.06
C VAL A 74 -9.13 5.37 -18.41
N SER A 75 -9.32 6.41 -19.21
CA SER A 75 -9.83 6.29 -20.58
C SER A 75 -8.99 5.34 -21.45
N THR A 76 -7.67 5.52 -21.50
CA THR A 76 -6.77 4.67 -22.29
C THR A 76 -6.66 3.26 -21.73
N LEU A 77 -6.68 3.11 -20.40
CA LEU A 77 -6.78 1.80 -19.75
C LEU A 77 -8.10 1.08 -20.06
N THR A 78 -9.21 1.81 -20.13
CA THR A 78 -10.52 1.22 -20.47
C THR A 78 -10.49 0.64 -21.88
N GLU A 79 -9.92 1.36 -22.85
CA GLU A 79 -9.72 0.84 -24.21
C GLU A 79 -8.82 -0.39 -24.25
N MET A 80 -7.75 -0.41 -23.44
CA MET A 80 -6.85 -1.55 -23.30
C MET A 80 -7.56 -2.79 -22.69
N VAL A 81 -8.39 -2.59 -21.66
CA VAL A 81 -9.20 -3.65 -21.05
C VAL A 81 -10.20 -4.22 -22.05
N LEU A 82 -10.89 -3.35 -22.81
CA LEU A 82 -11.85 -3.78 -23.84
C LEU A 82 -11.21 -4.61 -24.96
N ARG A 83 -9.92 -4.38 -25.25
CA ARG A 83 -9.13 -5.17 -26.19
C ARG A 83 -8.64 -6.51 -25.60
N GLY A 84 -8.84 -6.75 -24.31
CA GLY A 84 -8.39 -7.97 -23.63
C GLY A 84 -6.87 -8.03 -23.40
N GLU A 85 -6.19 -6.89 -23.40
CA GLU A 85 -4.72 -6.81 -23.35
C GLU A 85 -4.15 -6.80 -21.91
N THR A 86 -5.00 -6.79 -20.88
CA THR A 86 -4.60 -6.67 -19.46
C THR A 86 -3.55 -7.68 -19.02
N SER A 87 -3.67 -8.95 -19.44
CA SER A 87 -2.68 -9.99 -19.11
C SER A 87 -1.27 -9.65 -19.64
N SER A 88 -1.20 -9.06 -20.85
CA SER A 88 0.06 -8.60 -21.45
C SER A 88 0.58 -7.36 -20.74
N PHE A 89 -0.31 -6.39 -20.48
CA PHE A 89 0.04 -5.15 -19.78
C PHE A 89 0.65 -5.40 -18.40
N LEU A 90 0.02 -6.29 -17.61
CA LEU A 90 0.52 -6.66 -16.28
C LEU A 90 1.68 -7.68 -16.32
N ASN A 91 1.94 -8.29 -17.48
CA ASN A 91 2.79 -9.47 -17.61
C ASN A 91 2.44 -10.54 -16.56
N TRP A 92 1.15 -10.90 -16.51
CA TRP A 92 0.59 -11.77 -15.48
C TRP A 92 -0.55 -12.64 -16.00
N LYS A 93 -0.47 -13.96 -15.75
CA LYS A 93 -1.42 -14.94 -16.30
C LYS A 93 -2.55 -15.34 -15.36
N HIS A 94 -2.43 -15.10 -14.05
CA HIS A 94 -3.46 -15.54 -13.11
C HIS A 94 -4.73 -14.69 -13.26
N ALA A 95 -5.83 -15.34 -13.64
CA ALA A 95 -7.09 -14.70 -13.98
C ALA A 95 -7.63 -13.77 -12.87
N GLU A 96 -7.41 -14.09 -11.60
CA GLU A 96 -7.92 -13.26 -10.49
C GLU A 96 -7.28 -11.87 -10.46
N LYS A 97 -5.98 -11.74 -10.73
CA LYS A 97 -5.31 -10.42 -10.70
C LYS A 97 -5.63 -9.63 -11.97
N VAL A 98 -5.71 -10.30 -13.12
CA VAL A 98 -6.14 -9.69 -14.38
C VAL A 98 -7.56 -9.14 -14.23
N GLY A 99 -8.52 -9.97 -13.80
CA GLY A 99 -9.90 -9.54 -13.62
C GLY A 99 -10.08 -8.48 -12.52
N ARG A 100 -9.25 -8.49 -11.47
CA ARG A 100 -9.26 -7.42 -10.46
C ARG A 100 -8.79 -6.09 -11.03
N PHE A 101 -7.78 -6.08 -11.89
CA PHE A 101 -7.34 -4.88 -12.59
C PHE A 101 -8.46 -4.35 -13.51
N ASP A 102 -9.07 -5.22 -14.30
CA ASP A 102 -10.19 -4.84 -15.19
C ASP A 102 -11.37 -4.24 -14.40
N ALA A 103 -11.70 -4.85 -13.25
CA ALA A 103 -12.76 -4.38 -12.38
C ALA A 103 -12.42 -3.02 -11.75
N LEU A 104 -11.15 -2.79 -11.37
CA LEU A 104 -10.70 -1.49 -10.88
C LEU A 104 -10.77 -0.41 -11.97
N VAL A 105 -10.29 -0.69 -13.18
CA VAL A 105 -10.39 0.26 -14.31
C VAL A 105 -11.86 0.62 -14.58
N SER A 106 -12.73 -0.39 -14.60
CA SER A 106 -14.18 -0.19 -14.80
C SER A 106 -14.80 0.64 -13.68
N PHE A 107 -14.42 0.38 -12.43
CA PHE A 107 -14.87 1.16 -11.27
C PHE A 107 -14.42 2.62 -11.36
N MET A 108 -13.15 2.86 -11.68
CA MET A 108 -12.62 4.24 -11.82
C MET A 108 -13.36 5.00 -12.92
N SER A 109 -13.60 4.36 -14.06
CA SER A 109 -14.37 4.96 -15.16
C SER A 109 -15.79 5.32 -14.72
N ALA A 110 -16.49 4.41 -14.05
CA ALA A 110 -17.84 4.65 -13.53
C ALA A 110 -17.87 5.75 -12.45
N ALA A 111 -16.81 5.86 -11.65
CA ALA A 111 -16.66 6.89 -10.63
C ALA A 111 -16.15 8.24 -11.19
N SER A 112 -15.96 8.36 -12.51
CA SER A 112 -15.42 9.56 -13.17
C SER A 112 -14.03 9.96 -12.65
N VAL A 113 -13.20 8.97 -12.31
CA VAL A 113 -11.78 9.15 -11.97
C VAL A 113 -10.97 8.94 -13.24
N GLU A 114 -10.29 9.96 -13.75
CA GLU A 114 -9.52 9.86 -15.00
C GLU A 114 -8.02 9.66 -14.76
N ASP A 115 -7.47 10.30 -13.74
CA ASP A 115 -6.04 10.23 -13.44
C ASP A 115 -5.73 10.17 -11.93
N VAL A 116 -4.43 10.23 -11.60
CA VAL A 116 -3.93 10.15 -10.22
C VAL A 116 -4.47 11.31 -9.36
N VAL A 117 -4.66 12.50 -9.94
CA VAL A 117 -5.13 13.68 -9.20
C VAL A 117 -6.59 13.45 -8.78
N ASP A 118 -7.41 12.95 -9.69
CA ASP A 118 -8.81 12.58 -9.40
C ASP A 118 -8.88 11.48 -8.34
N LEU A 119 -8.04 10.44 -8.46
CA LEU A 119 -8.00 9.36 -7.47
C LEU A 119 -7.59 9.90 -6.09
N ARG A 120 -6.61 10.81 -6.05
CA ARG A 120 -6.18 11.45 -4.80
C ARG A 120 -7.30 12.24 -4.14
N ALA A 121 -8.08 12.98 -4.93
CA ALA A 121 -9.24 13.70 -4.42
C ALA A 121 -10.31 12.73 -3.92
N SER A 122 -10.61 11.68 -4.69
CA SER A 122 -11.65 10.69 -4.40
C SER A 122 -11.34 9.86 -3.15
N LEU A 123 -10.08 9.50 -2.90
CA LEU A 123 -9.67 8.77 -1.69
C LEU A 123 -9.85 9.56 -0.38
N ARG A 124 -10.17 10.86 -0.44
CA ARG A 124 -10.54 11.67 0.73
C ARG A 124 -12.04 11.63 1.02
N ASP A 125 -12.84 11.14 0.09
CA ASP A 125 -14.27 10.94 0.27
C ASP A 125 -14.55 9.55 0.83
N GLY A 126 -15.23 9.51 1.98
CA GLY A 126 -15.62 8.27 2.63
C GLY A 126 -16.57 7.42 1.78
N ALA A 127 -17.46 8.04 0.99
CA ALA A 127 -18.39 7.31 0.14
C ALA A 127 -17.66 6.57 -0.99
N PHE A 128 -16.67 7.22 -1.62
CA PHE A 128 -15.78 6.59 -2.59
C PHE A 128 -14.97 5.44 -1.96
N VAL A 129 -14.41 5.64 -0.77
CA VAL A 129 -13.65 4.61 -0.04
C VAL A 129 -14.49 3.38 0.27
N GLU A 130 -15.74 3.55 0.67
CA GLU A 130 -16.65 2.40 0.87
C GLU A 130 -17.00 1.74 -0.47
N ALA A 131 -17.28 2.53 -1.50
CA ALA A 131 -17.66 1.99 -2.82
C ALA A 131 -16.53 1.19 -3.49
N ILE A 132 -15.27 1.65 -3.43
CA ILE A 132 -14.15 0.94 -4.06
C ILE A 132 -13.87 -0.41 -3.38
N ARG A 133 -14.23 -0.57 -2.10
CA ARG A 133 -14.08 -1.83 -1.35
C ARG A 133 -15.04 -2.92 -1.80
N GLU A 134 -16.10 -2.57 -2.53
CA GLU A 134 -16.98 -3.55 -3.18
C GLU A 134 -16.31 -4.22 -4.39
N VAL A 135 -15.22 -3.66 -4.91
CA VAL A 135 -14.42 -4.31 -5.96
C VAL A 135 -13.73 -5.54 -5.35
N ARG A 136 -14.08 -6.73 -5.87
CA ARG A 136 -13.58 -8.01 -5.34
C ARG A 136 -12.04 -8.02 -5.23
N GLY A 137 -11.56 -8.21 -4.00
CA GLY A 137 -10.12 -8.27 -3.69
C GLY A 137 -9.48 -6.91 -3.40
N VAL A 138 -10.27 -5.85 -3.29
CA VAL A 138 -9.88 -4.54 -2.75
C VAL A 138 -10.37 -4.45 -1.30
N GLY A 139 -9.46 -4.67 -0.35
CA GLY A 139 -9.74 -4.48 1.07
C GLY A 139 -9.19 -3.15 1.60
N PRO A 140 -9.39 -2.85 2.90
CA PRO A 140 -8.87 -1.64 3.55
C PRO A 140 -7.37 -1.42 3.29
N LYS A 141 -6.57 -2.49 3.37
CA LYS A 141 -5.14 -2.46 3.01
C LYS A 141 -4.89 -1.88 1.63
N THR A 142 -5.63 -2.33 0.62
CA THR A 142 -5.41 -1.90 -0.76
C THR A 142 -5.78 -0.43 -0.94
N VAL A 143 -6.82 0.05 -0.24
CA VAL A 143 -7.21 1.46 -0.25
C VAL A 143 -6.12 2.34 0.38
N ASP A 144 -5.64 2.00 1.58
CA ASP A 144 -4.56 2.75 2.23
C ASP A 144 -3.26 2.67 1.42
N TYR A 145 -3.02 1.54 0.75
CA TYR A 145 -1.89 1.40 -0.18
C TYR A 145 -2.01 2.34 -1.38
N MET A 146 -3.19 2.42 -2.01
CA MET A 146 -3.45 3.40 -3.08
C MET A 146 -3.28 4.83 -2.58
N ALA A 147 -3.72 5.14 -1.34
CA ALA A 147 -3.50 6.43 -0.70
C ALA A 147 -2.01 6.76 -0.64
N CYS A 148 -1.16 5.81 -0.23
CA CYS A 148 0.29 6.00 -0.26
C CYS A 148 0.84 6.22 -1.69
N LEU A 149 0.29 5.55 -2.70
CA LEU A 149 0.71 5.67 -4.10
C LEU A 149 0.32 7.00 -4.75
N VAL A 150 -0.74 7.65 -4.27
CA VAL A 150 -1.13 9.02 -4.69
C VAL A 150 -0.51 10.12 -3.79
N GLY A 151 0.36 9.75 -2.85
CA GLY A 151 1.02 10.69 -1.95
C GLY A 151 0.13 11.24 -0.83
N LEU A 152 -0.91 10.51 -0.42
CA LEU A 152 -1.61 10.77 0.84
C LEU A 152 -0.90 10.07 1.99
N ASP A 153 -0.93 10.71 3.16
CA ASP A 153 -0.26 10.19 4.34
C ASP A 153 -1.09 9.10 5.02
N SER A 154 -0.74 7.85 4.79
CA SER A 154 -1.44 6.66 5.31
C SER A 154 -0.46 5.53 5.65
N VAL A 155 -0.96 4.54 6.38
CA VAL A 155 -0.27 3.29 6.72
C VAL A 155 -1.11 2.12 6.21
N ALA A 156 -0.54 1.31 5.32
CA ALA A 156 -1.21 0.14 4.79
C ALA A 156 -0.89 -1.09 5.65
N VAL A 157 -1.75 -1.43 6.62
CA VAL A 157 -1.49 -2.55 7.55
C VAL A 157 -1.33 -3.88 6.83
N ASP A 158 -0.09 -4.33 6.69
CA ASP A 158 0.29 -5.59 6.08
C ASP A 158 0.89 -6.57 7.10
N ARG A 159 1.51 -7.65 6.63
CA ARG A 159 2.14 -8.64 7.51
C ARG A 159 3.33 -8.06 8.30
N HIS A 160 4.05 -7.09 7.75
CA HIS A 160 5.21 -6.46 8.39
C HIS A 160 4.74 -5.56 9.52
N VAL A 161 3.73 -4.72 9.27
CA VAL A 161 3.06 -3.92 10.31
C VAL A 161 2.52 -4.81 11.44
N ARG A 162 1.82 -5.90 11.10
CA ARG A 162 1.29 -6.87 12.09
C ARG A 162 2.40 -7.56 12.88
N THR A 163 3.50 -7.93 12.23
CA THR A 163 4.65 -8.57 12.90
C THR A 163 5.32 -7.61 13.88
N PHE A 164 5.51 -6.36 13.48
CA PHE A 164 6.05 -5.31 14.34
C PHE A 164 5.16 -5.08 15.57
N ALA A 165 3.84 -4.98 15.38
CA ALA A 165 2.87 -4.84 16.47
C ALA A 165 2.97 -5.98 17.50
N LYS A 166 3.06 -7.23 17.03
CA LYS A 166 3.18 -8.40 17.90
C LYS A 166 4.47 -8.40 18.73
N ARG A 167 5.59 -7.95 18.15
CA ARG A 167 6.88 -7.85 18.87
C ARG A 167 6.81 -6.91 20.07
N VAL A 168 5.98 -5.86 20.00
CA VAL A 168 5.78 -4.90 21.10
C VAL A 168 4.61 -5.28 22.03
N GLY A 169 4.05 -6.48 21.88
CA GLY A 169 2.95 -6.97 22.70
C GLY A 169 1.59 -6.34 22.41
N VAL A 170 1.40 -5.76 21.21
CA VAL A 170 0.08 -5.34 20.72
C VAL A 170 -0.59 -6.55 20.07
N MET A 171 -1.55 -7.13 20.79
CA MET A 171 -2.21 -8.39 20.41
C MET A 171 -3.48 -8.21 19.57
N GLU A 172 -4.03 -6.99 19.54
CA GLU A 172 -5.20 -6.67 18.73
C GLU A 172 -4.85 -6.79 17.24
N GLU A 173 -5.66 -7.52 16.48
CA GLU A 173 -5.40 -7.80 15.06
C GLU A 173 -6.36 -7.03 14.12
N ASP A 174 -7.32 -6.31 14.69
CA ASP A 174 -8.22 -5.47 13.91
C ASP A 174 -7.45 -4.48 13.03
N TYR A 175 -7.90 -4.33 11.78
CA TYR A 175 -7.21 -3.52 10.78
C TYR A 175 -7.24 -2.04 11.17
N ASP A 176 -8.41 -1.52 11.54
CA ASP A 176 -8.60 -0.10 11.83
C ASP A 176 -7.92 0.30 13.14
N PHE A 177 -7.91 -0.61 14.11
CA PHE A 177 -7.11 -0.47 15.33
C PHE A 177 -5.63 -0.32 15.02
N LEU A 178 -5.04 -1.28 14.29
CA LEU A 178 -3.62 -1.25 13.95
C LEU A 178 -3.27 -0.04 13.10
N ARG A 179 -4.09 0.31 12.12
CA ARG A 179 -3.91 1.50 11.29
C ARG A 179 -3.84 2.76 12.15
N SER A 180 -4.80 2.94 13.05
CA SER A 180 -4.85 4.10 13.95
C SER A 180 -3.64 4.15 14.88
N VAL A 181 -3.28 3.01 15.45
CA VAL A 181 -2.14 2.85 16.34
C VAL A 181 -0.81 3.22 15.65
N PHE A 182 -0.58 2.77 14.43
CA PHE A 182 0.62 3.13 13.67
C PHE A 182 0.60 4.60 13.20
N CYS A 183 -0.56 5.14 12.86
CA CYS A 183 -0.69 6.57 12.56
C CYS A 183 -0.32 7.42 13.78
N TYR A 184 -0.85 7.10 14.95
CA TYR A 184 -0.49 7.81 16.19
C TYR A 184 0.97 7.62 16.57
N ALA A 185 1.57 6.46 16.30
CA ALA A 185 2.99 6.25 16.55
C ALA A 185 3.86 7.15 15.65
N ALA A 186 3.50 7.29 14.36
CA ALA A 186 4.16 8.24 13.46
C ALA A 186 4.01 9.68 13.95
N ASP A 187 2.79 10.06 14.38
CA ASP A 187 2.52 11.39 14.95
C ASP A 187 3.38 11.65 16.22
N LEU A 188 3.52 10.66 17.11
CA LEU A 188 4.37 10.75 18.31
C LEU A 188 5.86 10.88 17.99
N LEU A 189 6.31 10.25 16.90
CA LEU A 189 7.68 10.34 16.40
C LEU A 189 7.92 11.61 15.58
N SER A 190 6.88 12.41 15.32
CA SER A 190 6.93 13.62 14.47
C SER A 190 7.43 13.33 13.06
N VAL A 191 6.99 12.20 12.47
CA VAL A 191 7.33 11.79 11.10
C VAL A 191 6.05 11.53 10.30
N SER A 192 6.14 11.55 8.97
CA SER A 192 4.98 11.18 8.16
C SER A 192 4.66 9.69 8.33
N ARG A 193 3.39 9.35 8.20
CA ARG A 193 2.90 7.97 8.28
C ARG A 193 3.51 7.10 7.18
N ARG A 194 3.74 7.67 5.99
CA ARG A 194 4.43 7.00 4.88
C ARG A 194 5.90 6.71 5.18
N GLU A 195 6.62 7.64 5.82
CA GLU A 195 8.00 7.40 6.26
C GLU A 195 8.05 6.29 7.30
N PHE A 196 7.13 6.34 8.27
CA PHE A 196 7.06 5.31 9.30
C PHE A 196 6.71 3.93 8.72
N ASP A 197 5.70 3.84 7.84
CA ASP A 197 5.33 2.62 7.12
C ASP A 197 6.51 2.04 6.32
N ALA A 198 7.23 2.89 5.57
CA ALA A 198 8.40 2.48 4.80
C ALA A 198 9.55 1.98 5.68
N TRP A 199 9.76 2.61 6.84
CA TRP A 199 10.76 2.17 7.82
C TRP A 199 10.40 0.80 8.41
N VAL A 200 9.15 0.62 8.87
CA VAL A 200 8.65 -0.66 9.41
C VAL A 200 8.80 -1.76 8.37
N TRP A 201 8.39 -1.50 7.13
CA TRP A 201 8.49 -2.46 6.04
C TRP A 201 9.95 -2.88 5.78
N ARG A 202 10.87 -1.92 5.61
CA ARG A 202 12.29 -2.21 5.34
C ARG A 202 12.92 -3.05 6.44
N ARG A 203 12.63 -2.70 7.69
CA ARG A 203 13.11 -3.42 8.86
C ARG A 203 12.59 -4.86 8.92
N GLU A 204 11.29 -5.05 8.87
CA GLU A 204 10.72 -6.39 9.02
C GLU A 204 11.01 -7.27 7.78
N ALA A 205 11.17 -6.66 6.60
CA ALA A 205 11.64 -7.35 5.41
C ALA A 205 13.11 -7.82 5.56
N SER A 206 14.00 -7.01 6.15
CA SER A 206 15.41 -7.40 6.35
C SER A 206 15.58 -8.49 7.40
N ILE A 207 14.76 -8.49 8.46
CA ILE A 207 14.77 -9.55 9.49
C ILE A 207 14.24 -10.88 8.92
N SER A 208 13.29 -10.82 7.99
CA SER A 208 12.67 -12.01 7.38
C SER A 208 13.48 -12.59 6.22
N ALA A 209 14.49 -11.88 5.72
CA ALA A 209 15.39 -12.40 4.71
C ALA A 209 16.30 -13.48 5.34
N PRO A 210 16.43 -14.68 4.74
CA PRO A 210 17.37 -15.67 5.25
C PRO A 210 18.76 -15.04 5.25
N GLN A 211 19.40 -14.99 6.43
CA GLN A 211 20.82 -14.67 6.51
C GLN A 211 21.55 -15.68 5.62
N LEU A 212 22.18 -15.20 4.55
CA LEU A 212 23.19 -15.99 3.84
C LEU A 212 24.32 -16.22 4.83
N SER A 213 24.33 -17.38 5.47
CA SER A 213 25.49 -17.85 6.21
C SER A 213 26.59 -18.08 5.18
N PHE A 214 27.50 -17.12 5.05
CA PHE A 214 28.80 -17.40 4.43
C PHE A 214 29.55 -18.33 5.39
N ALA A 215 29.41 -19.64 5.17
CA ALA A 215 30.38 -20.59 5.67
C ALA A 215 31.65 -20.41 4.82
N PHE A 216 32.68 -19.83 5.44
CA PHE A 216 34.06 -19.92 4.94
C PHE A 216 34.65 -21.28 5.31
#